data_AF-A0A382V8H0-F1
#
_entry.id   AF-A0A382V8H0-F1
#
_cell.length_a   1.000
_cell.length_b   1.000
_cell.length_c   1.000
_cell.angle_alpha   90.00
_cell.angle_beta   90.00
_cell.angle_gamma   90.00
#
_symmetry.space_group_name_H-M   'P 1'
#
loop_
_entity.id
_entity.type
_entity.pdbx_description
1 polymer ?
#
loop_
_entity_poly.entity_id
_entity_poly.type
_entity_poly.pdbx_seq_one_letter_code
_entity_poly.pdbx_strand_id
1 'polypeptide(L)' 'MNNPFTRHPREVDEGYFQHMFSALRYSATFLLLFFIAFVHGIFPFLFRKTSSEVIQEMAKHIESREVV' A
#
# COMPACT_ATOMS: atom_id res chain seq x y z
N MET A 1 6.06 -5.80 -27.55
CA MET A 1 5.49 -4.44 -27.41
C MET A 1 5.41 -4.09 -25.93
N ASN A 2 6.06 -2.99 -25.49
CA ASN A 2 5.99 -2.52 -24.10
C ASN A 2 4.68 -1.76 -23.88
N ASN A 3 3.61 -2.45 -23.48
CA ASN A 3 2.39 -1.79 -23.01
C ASN A 3 2.58 -1.46 -21.51
N PRO A 4 2.65 -0.18 -21.12
CA PRO A 4 2.90 0.22 -19.72
C PRO A 4 1.79 -0.25 -18.75
N PHE A 5 0.55 -0.40 -19.23
CA PHE A 5 -0.57 -0.87 -18.40
C PHE A 5 -0.48 -2.36 -18.06
N THR A 6 0.19 -3.17 -18.88
CA THR A 6 0.24 -4.63 -18.67
C THR A 6 1.64 -5.15 -18.42
N ARG A 7 2.68 -4.36 -18.68
CA ARG A 7 4.06 -4.75 -18.39
C ARG A 7 4.26 -4.91 -16.88
N HIS A 8 4.01 -3.86 -16.10
CA HIS A 8 4.25 -3.91 -14.66
C HIS A 8 3.37 -4.94 -13.93
N PRO A 9 2.05 -5.05 -14.17
CA PRO A 9 1.26 -6.11 -13.56
C PRO A 9 1.80 -7.51 -13.86
N ARG A 10 2.30 -7.76 -15.08
CA ARG A 10 2.90 -9.06 -15.44
C ARG A 10 4.25 -9.33 -14.77
N GLU A 11 5.02 -8.29 -14.42
CA GLU A 11 6.27 -8.44 -13.66
C GLU A 11 6.01 -9.01 -12.25
N VAL A 12 4.79 -8.86 -11.73
CA VAL A 12 4.36 -9.39 -10.43
C VAL A 12 3.28 -10.48 -10.55
N ASP A 13 3.17 -11.12 -11.73
CA ASP A 13 2.20 -12.20 -12.03
C ASP A 13 0.71 -11.82 -11.83
N GLU A 14 0.34 -10.57 -12.17
CA GLU A 14 -1.02 -10.06 -12.04
C GLU A 14 -1.62 -9.55 -13.36
N GLY A 15 -2.95 -9.64 -13.46
CA GLY A 15 -3.73 -8.93 -14.46
C GLY A 15 -3.87 -7.43 -14.14
N TYR A 16 -4.17 -6.61 -15.16
CA TYR A 16 -4.32 -5.15 -15.01
C TYR A 16 -5.31 -4.77 -13.89
N PHE A 17 -6.51 -5.34 -13.89
CA PHE A 17 -7.54 -5.01 -12.90
C PHE A 17 -7.22 -5.52 -11.50
N GLN A 18 -6.55 -6.66 -11.37
CA GLN A 18 -6.09 -7.18 -10.08
C GLN A 18 -5.07 -6.22 -9.46
N HIS A 19 -4.06 -5.84 -10.24
CA HIS A 19 -3.04 -4.89 -9.80
C HIS A 19 -3.63 -3.51 -9.47
N MET A 20 -4.54 -3.02 -10.32
CA MET A 20 -5.25 -1.76 -10.10
C MET A 20 -6.04 -1.78 -8.79
N PHE A 21 -6.77 -2.86 -8.49
CA PHE A 21 -7.54 -2.95 -7.26
C PHE A 21 -6.63 -2.98 -6.02
N SER A 22 -5.51 -3.71 -6.08
CA SER A 22 -4.49 -3.69 -5.03
C SER A 22 -3.94 -2.28 -4.80
N ALA A 23 -3.58 -1.56 -5.88
CA ALA A 23 -3.09 -0.19 -5.80
C ALA A 23 -4.15 0.78 -5.22
N LEU A 24 -5.41 0.65 -5.60
CA LEU A 24 -6.51 1.45 -5.05
C LEU A 24 -6.72 1.19 -3.55
N ARG A 25 -6.60 -0.06 -3.10
CA ARG A 25 -6.63 -0.40 -1.67
C ARG A 25 -5.48 0.27 -0.92
N TYR A 26 -4.25 0.21 -1.44
CA TYR A 26 -3.12 0.90 -0.82
C TYR A 26 -3.32 2.41 -0.76
N SER A 27 -3.84 3.02 -1.83
CA SER A 27 -4.15 4.45 -1.87
C SER A 27 -5.15 4.86 -0.78
N ALA A 28 -6.24 4.11 -0.61
CA ALA A 28 -7.21 4.36 0.45
C ALA A 28 -6.59 4.20 1.85
N THR A 29 -5.76 3.18 2.07
CA THR A 29 -5.04 3.00 3.34
C THR A 29 -4.07 4.15 3.60
N PHE A 30 -3.30 4.59 2.61
CA PHE A 30 -2.39 5.74 2.77
C PHE A 30 -3.13 7.01 3.16
N LEU A 31 -4.28 7.28 2.54
CA LEU A 31 -5.12 8.42 2.90
C LEU A 31 -5.61 8.33 4.36
N LEU A 32 -6.01 7.15 4.81
CA LEU A 32 -6.38 6.94 6.22
C LEU A 32 -5.19 7.14 7.17
N LEU A 33 -4.02 6.58 6.82
CA LEU A 33 -2.81 6.71 7.63
C LEU A 33 -2.32 8.15 7.72
N PHE A 34 -2.54 8.96 6.68
CA PHE A 34 -2.30 10.40 6.74
C PHE A 34 -3.11 11.04 7.87
N PHE A 35 -4.43 10.80 7.94
CA PHE A 35 -5.25 11.36 9.01
C PHE A 35 -4.85 10.84 10.39
N ILE A 36 -4.54 9.54 10.50
CA ILE A 36 -4.09 8.94 11.77
C ILE A 36 -2.77 9.57 12.23
N ALA A 37 -1.77 9.67 11.35
CA ALA A 37 -0.48 10.27 11.66
C ALA A 37 -0.61 11.77 11.96
N PHE A 38 -1.48 12.48 11.23
CA PHE A 38 -1.76 13.90 11.46
C PHE A 38 -2.37 14.13 12.85
N VAL A 39 -3.41 13.36 13.22
CA VAL A 39 -4.02 13.43 14.54
C VAL A 39 -3.02 13.03 15.63
N HIS A 40 -2.21 11.99 15.42
CA HIS A 40 -1.15 11.59 16.34
C HIS A 40 -0.10 12.70 16.53
N GLY A 41 0.28 13.41 15.46
CA GLY A 41 1.22 14.53 15.52
C GLY A 41 0.73 15.69 16.40
N ILE A 42 -0.59 15.88 16.50
CA ILE A 42 -1.21 16.85 17.41
C ILE A 42 -1.41 16.24 18.82
N PHE A 43 -1.80 14.97 18.88
CA PHE A 43 -2.13 14.25 20.11
C PHE A 43 -1.28 12.95 20.23
N PRO A 44 -0.04 13.04 20.73
CA PRO A 44 0.94 11.93 20.68
C PRO A 44 0.54 10.69 21.50
N PHE A 45 -0.49 10.80 22.34
CA PHE A 45 -1.03 9.67 23.11
C PHE A 45 -2.10 8.85 22.34
N LEU A 46 -2.66 9.38 21.25
CA LEU A 46 -3.60 8.66 20.38
C LEU A 46 -2.84 7.90 19.29
N PHE A 47 -3.31 6.73 18.85
CA PHE A 47 -2.78 5.99 17.68
C PHE A 47 -1.27 5.69 17.67
N ARG A 48 -0.64 5.55 18.85
CA ARG A 48 0.83 5.46 19.06
C ARG A 48 1.59 4.50 18.14
N LYS A 49 0.95 3.43 17.65
CA LYS A 49 1.60 2.44 16.78
C LYS A 49 0.83 2.15 15.48
N THR A 50 -0.35 2.74 15.32
CA THR A 50 -1.28 2.33 14.27
C THR A 50 -0.69 2.54 12.87
N SER A 51 -0.12 3.71 12.60
CA SER A 51 0.49 3.96 11.28
C SER A 51 1.71 3.08 11.03
N SER A 52 2.58 2.86 12.02
CA SER A 52 3.77 2.01 11.85
C SER A 52 3.42 0.55 11.64
N GLU A 53 2.46 0.00 12.40
CA GLU A 53 2.05 -1.40 12.30
C GLU A 53 1.42 -1.67 10.92
N VAL A 54 0.52 -0.79 10.46
CA VAL A 54 -0.13 -0.93 9.15
C VAL A 54 0.88 -0.79 8.01
N ILE A 55 1.83 0.16 8.08
CA ILE A 55 2.89 0.28 7.06
C ILE A 55 3.76 -0.97 7.00
N GLN A 56 4.15 -1.53 8.15
CA GLN A 56 4.96 -2.75 8.20
C GLN A 56 4.21 -3.95 7.62
N GLU A 57 2.92 -4.09 7.90
CA GLU A 57 2.09 -5.15 7.31
C GLU A 57 1.95 -4.97 5.80
N MET A 58 1.69 -3.74 5.33
CA MET A 58 1.64 -3.43 3.90
C MET A 58 2.96 -3.73 3.20
N ALA A 59 4.10 -3.35 3.81
CA ALA A 59 5.43 -3.61 3.25
C ALA A 59 5.66 -5.12 3.06
N LYS A 60 5.36 -5.93 4.08
CA LYS A 60 5.45 -7.40 3.98
C LYS A 60 4.56 -7.97 2.89
N HIS A 61 3.33 -7.46 2.77
CA HIS A 61 2.41 -7.90 1.73
C HIS A 61 2.91 -7.51 0.32
N ILE A 62 3.48 -6.32 0.16
CA ILE A 62 4.08 -5.88 -1.12
C ILE A 62 5.29 -6.77 -1.46
N GLU A 63 6.18 -6.99 -0.51
CA GLU A 63 7.36 -7.87 -0.66
C GLU A 63 6.96 -9.29 -1.08
N SER A 64 5.91 -9.86 -0.48
CA SER A 64 5.42 -11.20 -0.87
C SER A 64 4.86 -11.29 -2.30
N ARG A 65 4.61 -10.15 -2.95
CA ARG A 65 4.12 -10.05 -4.34
C ARG A 65 5.25 -9.78 -5.34
N GLU A 66 6.46 -9.45 -4.88
CA GLU A 66 7.60 -9.32 -5.76
C GLU A 66 8.06 -10.72 -6.20
N VAL A 67 7.91 -11.02 -7.49
CA VAL A 67 8.42 -12.26 -8.08
C VAL A 67 9.93 -12.09 -8.24
N VAL A 68 10.71 -12.94 -7.56
CA VAL A 68 12.19 -12.98 -7.66
C VAL A 68 12.65 -13.44 -9.03
#